data_AF-A0AAV2T833-F1
#
_entry.id   AF-A0AAV2T833-F1
#
_cell.length_a   1.000
_cell.length_b   1.000
_cell.length_c   1.000
_cell.angle_alpha   90.00
_cell.angle_beta   90.00
_cell.angle_gamma   90.00
#
_symmetry.space_group_name_H-M   'P 1'
#
loop_
_entity.id
_entity.type
_entity.pdbx_description
1 polymer ?
#
loop_
_entity_poly.entity_id
_entity_poly.type
_entity_poly.pdbx_seq_one_letter_code
_entity_poly.pdbx_strand_id
1 'polypeptide(L)'
;MSRSEFTQLIVKQRSIFSYLMAKSIRSKSKRKFRALKRRKTWKKVEDQLKKVSKMDVKLVKLPFVTREDLEAAVDDEKDKTKGDILMNDIENMTPKDPTGTVVTRKNSLMNEHGNFPVWMNKKEKKRHVRLYRLKKRNKRG
;
A
#
# COMPACT_ATOMS: atom_id res chain seq x y z
N MET A 1 39.91 2.27 28.29
CA MET A 1 38.50 2.62 28.57
C MET A 1 38.48 3.66 29.66
N SER A 2 38.17 4.91 29.32
CA SER A 2 38.14 6.01 30.28
C SER A 2 36.85 5.97 31.13
N ARG A 3 36.87 6.58 32.32
CA ARG A 3 35.65 6.73 33.16
C ARG A 3 34.49 7.39 32.41
N SER A 4 34.78 8.27 31.45
CA SER A 4 33.76 8.93 30.62
C SER A 4 33.16 7.99 29.57
N GLU A 5 33.94 7.07 29.01
CA GLU A 5 33.41 6.05 28.09
C GLU A 5 32.49 5.05 28.80
N PHE A 6 32.83 4.68 30.03
CA PHE A 6 31.99 3.77 30.84
C PHE A 6 30.66 4.40 31.24
N THR A 7 30.64 5.68 31.62
CA THR A 7 29.40 6.39 31.93
C THR A 7 28.54 6.62 30.69
N GLN A 8 29.14 6.93 29.53
CA GLN A 8 28.40 7.04 28.28
C GLN A 8 27.79 5.70 27.85
N LEU A 9 28.50 4.58 28.05
CA LEU A 9 27.96 3.24 27.79
C LEU A 9 26.76 2.94 28.70
N ILE A 10 26.84 3.27 29.99
CA ILE A 10 25.74 3.08 30.95
C ILE A 10 24.52 3.92 30.58
N VAL A 11 24.71 5.19 30.20
CA VAL A 11 23.60 6.08 29.78
C VAL A 11 22.94 5.55 28.50
N LYS A 12 23.74 5.09 27.53
CA LYS A 12 23.26 4.52 26.27
C LYS A 12 22.50 3.19 26.48
N GLN A 13 22.97 2.34 27.39
CA GLN A 13 22.26 1.12 27.77
C GLN A 13 20.94 1.41 28.51
N ARG A 14 20.92 2.38 29.44
CA ARG A 14 19.69 2.81 30.13
C ARG A 14 18.64 3.39 29.18
N SER A 15 19.05 4.13 28.14
CA SER A 15 18.16 4.65 27.10
C SER A 15 17.41 3.53 26.35
N ILE A 16 18.11 2.44 26.01
CA ILE A 16 17.52 1.27 25.33
C ILE A 16 16.52 0.54 26.24
N PHE A 17 16.80 0.45 27.54
CA PHE A 17 15.88 -0.13 28.53
C PHE A 17 14.63 0.73 28.80
N SER A 18 14.65 2.04 28.54
CA SER A 18 13.45 2.89 28.70
C SER A 18 12.34 2.53 27.70
N TYR A 19 12.68 1.99 26.52
CA TYR A 19 11.73 1.44 25.55
C TYR A 19 11.12 0.10 25.99
N LEU A 20 11.76 -0.64 26.92
CA LEU A 20 11.26 -1.90 27.49
C LEU A 20 10.24 -1.69 28.64
N MET A 21 10.24 -0.52 29.27
CA MET A 21 9.26 -0.14 30.30
C MET A 21 7.93 0.37 29.71
N ALA A 22 7.88 0.63 28.40
CA ALA A 22 6.66 1.09 27.73
C ALA A 22 5.63 -0.05 27.62
N LYS A 23 4.37 0.23 27.97
CA LYS A 23 3.29 -0.76 27.83
C LYS A 23 3.17 -1.19 26.36
N SER A 24 3.18 -2.51 26.12
CA SER A 24 2.96 -3.11 24.80
C SER A 24 1.79 -2.48 24.03
N ILE A 25 1.90 -2.39 22.70
CA ILE A 25 0.80 -1.93 21.83
C ILE A 25 -0.48 -2.73 22.05
N ARG A 26 -0.35 -4.02 22.39
CA ARG A 26 -1.47 -4.92 22.69
C ARG A 26 -1.90 -4.88 24.16
N SER A 27 -1.28 -4.07 25.02
CA SER A 27 -1.72 -3.92 26.40
C SER A 27 -3.20 -3.51 26.47
N LYS A 28 -3.96 -4.14 27.37
CA LYS A 28 -5.41 -3.90 27.55
C LYS A 28 -5.69 -2.44 27.95
N SER A 29 -4.87 -1.88 28.83
CA SER A 29 -4.96 -0.47 29.23
C SER A 29 -4.78 0.48 28.04
N LYS A 30 -3.72 0.32 27.24
CA LYS A 30 -3.52 1.16 26.03
C LYS A 30 -4.64 0.97 25.00
N ARG A 31 -5.16 -0.25 24.84
CA ARG A 31 -6.34 -0.53 23.98
C ARG A 31 -7.58 0.23 24.47
N LYS A 32 -7.87 0.21 25.77
CA LYS A 32 -9.00 0.93 26.39
C LYS A 32 -8.91 2.43 26.12
N PHE A 33 -7.76 3.05 26.36
CA PHE A 33 -7.55 4.47 26.06
C PHE A 33 -7.66 4.81 24.57
N ARG A 34 -7.20 3.93 23.67
CA ARG A 34 -7.38 4.13 22.22
C ARG A 34 -8.86 4.05 21.82
N ALA A 35 -9.62 3.13 22.39
CA ALA A 35 -11.07 3.05 22.14
C ALA A 35 -11.79 4.33 22.60
N LEU A 36 -11.46 4.84 23.78
CA LEU A 36 -11.99 6.12 24.27
C LEU A 36 -11.62 7.28 23.35
N LYS A 37 -10.36 7.34 22.88
CA LYS A 37 -9.94 8.37 21.91
C LYS A 37 -10.73 8.30 20.62
N ARG A 38 -10.92 7.10 20.04
CA ARG A 38 -11.72 6.93 18.80
C ARG A 38 -13.14 7.45 18.97
N ARG A 39 -13.80 7.16 20.10
CA ARG A 39 -15.15 7.68 20.38
C ARG A 39 -15.17 9.20 20.44
N LYS A 40 -14.17 9.83 21.06
CA LYS A 40 -14.06 11.29 21.15
C LYS A 40 -13.81 11.96 19.79
N THR A 41 -12.99 11.33 18.94
CA THR A 41 -12.64 11.90 17.62
C THR A 41 -13.65 11.55 16.52
N TRP A 42 -14.50 10.53 16.74
CA TRP A 42 -15.44 10.02 15.74
C TRP A 42 -16.33 11.11 15.15
N LYS A 43 -17.00 11.91 16.00
CA LYS A 43 -17.91 12.97 15.54
C LYS A 43 -17.22 13.99 14.64
N LYS A 44 -16.01 14.43 15.01
CA LYS A 44 -15.22 15.40 14.22
C LYS A 44 -14.88 14.84 12.83
N VAL A 45 -14.48 13.58 12.77
CA VAL A 45 -14.15 12.91 11.50
C VAL A 45 -15.40 12.69 10.66
N GLU A 46 -16.51 12.29 11.29
CA GLU A 46 -17.81 12.12 10.65
C GLU A 46 -18.32 13.44 10.05
N ASP A 47 -18.22 14.55 10.78
CA ASP A 47 -18.64 15.87 10.30
C ASP A 47 -17.76 16.34 9.14
N GLN A 48 -16.44 16.11 9.22
CA GLN A 48 -15.52 16.39 8.11
C GLN A 48 -15.86 15.56 6.86
N LEU A 49 -16.16 14.28 7.03
CA LEU A 49 -16.58 13.39 5.94
C LEU A 49 -17.90 13.84 5.33
N LYS A 50 -18.90 14.18 6.16
CA LYS A 50 -20.18 14.73 5.68
C LYS A 50 -19.99 16.05 4.94
N LYS A 51 -19.08 16.90 5.41
CA LYS A 51 -18.74 18.16 4.73
C LYS A 51 -18.16 17.89 3.35
N VAL A 52 -17.17 17.01 3.23
CA VAL A 52 -16.56 16.63 1.96
C VAL A 52 -17.56 15.94 1.04
N SER A 53 -18.39 15.05 1.56
CA SER A 53 -19.43 14.35 0.78
C SER A 53 -20.51 15.28 0.23
N LYS A 54 -20.78 16.40 0.90
CA LYS A 54 -21.74 17.42 0.46
C LYS A 54 -21.11 18.50 -0.43
N MET A 55 -19.79 18.50 -0.61
CA MET A 55 -19.14 19.42 -1.55
C MET A 55 -19.42 18.96 -2.97
N ASP A 56 -19.97 19.84 -3.79
CA ASP A 56 -20.12 19.58 -5.21
C ASP A 56 -18.74 19.50 -5.87
N VAL A 57 -18.41 18.31 -6.38
CA VAL A 57 -17.14 18.01 -7.08
C VAL A 57 -16.92 18.93 -8.28
N LYS A 58 -17.98 19.56 -8.80
CA LYS A 58 -17.96 20.56 -9.88
C LYS A 58 -17.19 21.84 -9.52
N LEU A 59 -17.11 22.21 -8.24
CA LEU A 59 -16.45 23.43 -7.77
C LEU A 59 -15.02 23.20 -7.26
N VAL A 60 -14.64 21.94 -7.02
CA VAL A 60 -13.28 21.57 -6.62
C VAL A 60 -12.52 21.20 -7.88
N LYS A 61 -11.86 22.19 -8.50
CA LYS A 61 -10.91 21.96 -9.60
C LYS A 61 -9.73 21.16 -9.03
N LEU A 62 -9.83 19.82 -9.04
CA LEU A 62 -8.70 18.95 -8.73
C LEU A 62 -7.66 19.19 -9.83
N PRO A 63 -6.41 19.54 -9.50
CA PRO A 63 -5.42 19.94 -10.51
C PRO A 63 -5.00 18.81 -11.46
N PHE A 64 -5.52 17.60 -11.27
CA PHE A 64 -5.10 16.39 -11.99
C PHE A 64 -6.26 15.51 -12.48
N VAL A 65 -7.53 15.86 -12.25
CA VAL A 65 -8.67 15.05 -12.75
C VAL A 65 -9.65 15.97 -13.44
N THR A 66 -9.85 15.73 -14.73
CA THR A 66 -10.85 16.47 -15.50
C THR A 66 -12.24 15.87 -15.25
N ARG A 67 -13.28 16.66 -15.54
CA ARG A 67 -14.67 16.22 -15.37
C ARG A 67 -15.02 15.01 -16.25
N GLU A 68 -14.41 14.93 -17.42
CA GLU A 68 -14.57 13.86 -18.40
C GLU A 68 -14.05 12.53 -17.85
N ASP A 69 -12.92 12.55 -17.14
CA ASP A 69 -12.36 11.34 -16.48
C ASP A 69 -13.27 10.79 -15.37
N LEU A 70 -14.00 11.68 -14.67
CA LEU A 70 -14.92 11.30 -13.60
C LEU A 70 -16.26 10.79 -14.13
N GLU A 71 -16.79 11.41 -15.19
CA GLU A 71 -18.04 10.97 -15.83
C GLU A 71 -17.83 9.60 -16.50
N ALA A 72 -16.69 9.37 -17.18
CA ALA A 72 -16.32 8.07 -17.74
C ALA A 72 -16.22 6.97 -16.66
N ALA A 73 -15.61 7.25 -15.51
CA ALA A 73 -15.49 6.29 -14.42
C ALA A 73 -16.83 5.93 -13.75
N VAL A 74 -17.82 6.82 -13.79
CA VAL A 74 -19.18 6.57 -13.24
C VAL A 74 -20.01 5.72 -14.20
N ASP A 75 -19.86 5.91 -15.51
CA ASP A 75 -20.55 5.09 -16.51
C ASP A 75 -19.93 3.69 -16.60
N ASP A 76 -18.60 3.57 -16.44
CA ASP A 76 -17.89 2.29 -16.32
C ASP A 76 -18.38 1.42 -15.14
N GLU A 77 -18.88 2.01 -14.05
CA GLU A 77 -19.39 1.28 -12.88
C GLU A 77 -20.83 0.78 -13.08
N LYS A 78 -21.63 1.44 -13.93
CA LYS A 78 -23.00 1.00 -14.24
C LYS A 78 -23.00 -0.24 -15.14
N ASP A 79 -22.07 -0.31 -16.09
CA ASP A 79 -21.99 -1.44 -17.03
C ASP A 79 -21.38 -2.70 -16.42
N LYS A 80 -20.57 -2.58 -15.35
CA LYS A 80 -19.98 -3.74 -14.63
C LYS A 80 -20.98 -4.53 -13.78
N THR A 81 -22.20 -4.02 -13.56
CA THR A 81 -23.20 -4.70 -12.72
C THR A 81 -24.09 -5.69 -13.48
N LYS A 82 -23.93 -5.84 -14.80
CA LYS A 82 -24.69 -6.81 -15.61
C LYS A 82 -23.81 -7.51 -16.65
N GLY A 83 -23.09 -8.54 -16.21
CA GLY A 83 -22.51 -9.55 -17.09
C GLY A 83 -20.99 -9.44 -17.24
N ASP A 84 -20.32 -10.47 -16.72
CA ASP A 84 -19.01 -10.94 -17.18
C ASP A 84 -17.83 -9.95 -17.12
N ILE A 85 -17.19 -9.90 -15.95
CA ILE A 85 -15.82 -9.39 -15.78
C ILE A 85 -14.87 -10.37 -16.50
N LEU A 86 -14.79 -10.23 -17.83
CA LEU A 86 -13.83 -10.87 -18.71
C LEU A 86 -12.52 -10.08 -18.70
N MET A 87 -11.44 -10.81 -18.45
CA MET A 87 -10.04 -10.43 -18.31
C MET A 87 -9.36 -9.83 -19.58
N ASN A 88 -10.08 -9.15 -20.48
CA ASN A 88 -9.56 -8.86 -21.83
C ASN A 88 -9.20 -7.39 -22.15
N ASP A 89 -9.57 -6.40 -21.34
CA ASP A 89 -9.45 -4.99 -21.79
C ASP A 89 -8.17 -4.25 -21.39
N ILE A 90 -7.11 -4.96 -20.99
CA ILE A 90 -5.79 -4.35 -20.70
C ILE A 90 -4.82 -4.45 -21.90
N GLU A 91 -5.16 -5.19 -22.96
CA GLU A 91 -4.18 -5.48 -24.04
C GLU A 91 -4.07 -4.40 -25.13
N ASN A 92 -4.95 -3.38 -25.16
CA ASN A 92 -5.04 -2.46 -26.31
C ASN A 92 -4.61 -0.99 -26.06
N MET A 93 -4.02 -0.65 -24.90
CA MET A 93 -3.58 0.72 -24.59
C MET A 93 -2.09 0.80 -24.22
N THR A 94 -1.20 0.35 -25.13
CA THR A 94 0.23 0.70 -25.03
C THR A 94 0.77 1.20 -26.38
N PRO A 95 1.34 2.42 -26.44
CA PRO A 95 2.03 2.92 -27.62
C PRO A 95 3.18 1.98 -28.02
N LYS A 96 3.21 1.56 -29.28
CA LYS A 96 4.35 0.83 -29.86
C LYS A 96 5.40 1.84 -30.30
N ASP A 97 6.55 1.83 -29.65
CA ASP A 97 7.76 2.50 -30.15
C ASP A 97 8.29 1.74 -31.40
N PRO A 98 8.72 2.44 -32.46
CA PRO A 98 9.15 1.83 -33.73
C PRO A 98 10.62 1.37 -33.69
N THR A 99 11.06 0.69 -32.63
CA THR A 99 12.38 0.05 -32.60
C THR A 99 12.28 -1.27 -31.84
N GLY A 100 12.47 -2.35 -32.58
CA GLY A 100 12.15 -3.70 -32.14
C GLY A 100 12.90 -4.17 -30.90
N THR A 101 12.33 -5.23 -30.31
CA THR A 101 12.83 -6.05 -29.20
C THR A 101 12.83 -5.43 -27.80
N VAL A 102 11.83 -5.82 -26.98
CA VAL A 102 11.98 -6.88 -25.95
C VAL A 102 10.62 -7.58 -25.75
N VAL A 103 10.51 -8.85 -26.13
CA VAL A 103 9.41 -9.72 -25.70
C VAL A 103 9.65 -10.07 -24.23
N THR A 104 9.26 -9.18 -23.32
CA THR A 104 9.27 -9.51 -21.90
C THR A 104 8.17 -10.54 -21.63
N ARG A 105 8.47 -11.56 -20.81
CA ARG A 105 7.42 -12.49 -20.34
C ARG A 105 6.40 -11.66 -19.56
N LYS A 106 5.21 -11.47 -20.13
CA LYS A 106 4.12 -10.56 -19.68
C LYS A 106 3.76 -10.58 -18.18
N ASN A 107 4.24 -11.58 -17.42
CA ASN A 107 3.80 -11.85 -16.05
C ASN A 107 4.94 -11.88 -15.00
N SER A 108 6.18 -11.53 -15.37
CA SER A 108 7.30 -11.53 -14.42
C SER A 108 7.57 -10.13 -13.89
N LEU A 109 7.38 -9.94 -12.58
CA LEU A 109 7.72 -8.70 -11.86
C LEU A 109 9.24 -8.46 -11.72
N MET A 110 10.05 -9.23 -12.43
CA MET A 110 11.51 -9.21 -12.41
C MET A 110 12.01 -8.63 -13.73
N ASN A 111 13.09 -7.86 -13.68
CA ASN A 111 13.73 -7.36 -14.90
C ASN A 111 14.44 -8.50 -15.67
N GLU A 112 15.02 -8.16 -16.81
CA GLU A 112 15.76 -9.08 -17.69
C GLU A 112 16.91 -9.80 -16.98
N HIS A 113 17.54 -9.14 -16.00
CA HIS A 113 18.61 -9.70 -15.18
C HIS A 113 18.11 -10.57 -14.01
N GLY A 114 16.80 -10.77 -13.85
CA GLY A 114 16.24 -11.53 -12.74
C GLY A 114 16.29 -10.81 -11.39
N ASN A 115 16.43 -9.49 -11.39
CA ASN A 115 16.39 -8.66 -10.20
C ASN A 115 14.98 -8.09 -9.97
N PHE A 116 14.58 -8.06 -8.70
CA PHE A 116 13.38 -7.33 -8.26
C PHE A 116 13.70 -5.84 -8.14
N PRO A 117 12.71 -4.94 -8.34
CA PRO A 117 12.89 -3.51 -8.16
C PRO A 117 13.49 -3.13 -6.80
N VAL A 118 14.24 -2.03 -6.78
CA VAL A 118 14.94 -1.52 -5.58
C VAL A 118 13.95 -1.12 -4.49
N TRP A 119 12.82 -0.54 -4.87
CA TRP A 119 11.75 -0.10 -3.95
C TRP A 119 10.96 -1.27 -3.33
N MET A 120 11.08 -2.48 -3.86
CA MET A 120 10.35 -3.63 -3.34
C MET A 120 10.97 -4.14 -2.04
N ASN A 121 10.13 -4.38 -1.03
CA ASN A 121 10.60 -4.80 0.29
C ASN A 121 11.11 -6.26 0.25
N LYS A 122 12.14 -6.59 1.05
CA LYS A 122 12.69 -7.95 1.20
C LYS A 122 11.62 -9.00 1.51
N LYS A 123 10.58 -8.65 2.27
CA LYS A 123 9.47 -9.57 2.58
C LYS A 123 8.59 -9.87 1.36
N GLU A 124 8.32 -8.87 0.54
CA GLU A 124 7.51 -9.02 -0.69
C GLU A 124 8.27 -9.85 -1.72
N LYS A 125 9.57 -9.59 -1.91
CA LYS A 125 10.46 -10.43 -2.74
C LYS A 125 10.34 -11.90 -2.36
N LYS A 126 10.46 -12.22 -1.06
CA LYS A 126 10.30 -13.59 -0.54
C LYS A 126 8.90 -14.17 -0.79
N ARG A 127 7.84 -13.36 -0.64
CA ARG A 127 6.46 -13.78 -0.92
C ARG A 127 6.28 -14.15 -2.39
N HIS A 128 6.74 -13.33 -3.33
CA HIS A 128 6.66 -13.60 -4.76
C HIS A 128 7.37 -14.90 -5.13
N VAL A 129 8.60 -15.10 -4.65
CA VAL A 129 9.36 -16.35 -4.88
C VAL A 129 8.61 -17.55 -4.31
N ARG A 130 8.02 -17.44 -3.11
CA ARG A 130 7.26 -18.52 -2.47
C ARG A 130 6.03 -18.90 -3.28
N LEU A 131 5.24 -17.90 -3.70
CA LEU A 131 4.02 -18.11 -4.51
C LEU A 131 4.36 -18.75 -5.86
N TYR A 132 5.42 -18.27 -6.52
CA TYR A 132 5.90 -18.86 -7.78
C TYR A 132 6.27 -20.34 -7.62
N ARG A 133 7.03 -20.69 -6.58
CA ARG A 133 7.40 -22.09 -6.28
C ARG A 133 6.18 -22.96 -6.02
N LEU A 134 5.18 -22.43 -5.30
CA LEU A 134 3.94 -23.15 -5.00
C LEU A 134 3.12 -23.41 -6.27
N LYS A 135 2.94 -22.40 -7.13
CA LYS A 135 2.25 -22.52 -8.41
C LYS A 135 2.93 -23.53 -9.34
N LYS A 136 4.27 -23.51 -9.39
CA LYS A 136 5.05 -24.47 -10.18
C LYS A 136 4.89 -25.91 -9.68
N ARG A 137 4.80 -26.11 -8.36
CA ARG A 137 4.55 -27.43 -7.76
C ARG A 137 3.16 -27.95 -8.11
N ASN A 138 2.13 -27.11 -8.01
CA ASN A 138 0.75 -27.48 -8.30
C ASN A 138 0.48 -27.75 -9.79
N LYS A 139 1.34 -27.27 -10.71
CA LYS A 139 1.22 -27.57 -12.15
C LYS A 139 1.87 -28.92 -12.52
N ARG A 140 2.67 -29.51 -11.63
CA ARG A 140 3.45 -30.73 -11.89
C ARG A 140 2.84 -31.98 -11.25
N GLY A 141 1.91 -31.84 -10.33
CA GLY A 141 1.10 -32.93 -9.77
C GLY A 141 -0.30 -32.82 -10.33
#